data_AF-A0A356KZB1-F1
#
_entry.id   AF-A0A356KZB1-F1
#
_cell.length_a   1.000
_cell.length_b   1.000
_cell.length_c   1.000
_cell.angle_alpha   90.00
_cell.angle_beta   90.00
_cell.angle_gamma   90.00
#
_symmetry.space_group_name_H-M   'P 1'
#
loop_
_entity.id
_entity.type
_entity.pdbx_description
1 polymer ?
#
loop_
_entity_poly.entity_id
_entity_poly.type
_entity_poly.pdbx_seq_one_letter_code
_entity_poly.pdbx_strand_id
1 'polypeptide(L)'
;AVPGMQAEEGHNHGVSDFADSDVKNRSLSDWKGDWQSVYPYLEDGTLDPVMAKKAESGEKTEEEYKEYYENGYKTDVSQITIDAENNTMCFVKDGVASKATYAYKGYQIYDYAAGSRGVRYFFEATSGDEGAPKYVQFSDHGIAPGKAEHFHIYAGNDGFDALSQEMENWPTYYPANMSGTEIVEDMLEHEEKEYDEHVWLSLRNAQTLCNAIAESLETVDPAHKDVYAANLESYNEKLSALDAQYQDTVADASQKTLLFGDRFPFRYMVDDYGLNYYAAFAGCSAESEASFETISFLAKKVDELGLKNIMTIENSDQKIAQTIRDNTKDKNQEILSMDSMQSTTSDDVKNGTTYLSVMEDNLKVLKEALQ
;
A
#
# COMPACT_ATOMS: atom_id res chain seq x y z
N ALA A 1 -0.24 2.91 -14.90
CA ALA A 1 -1.49 3.39 -14.28
C ALA A 1 -2.31 4.16 -15.32
N VAL A 2 -3.64 3.97 -15.34
CA VAL A 2 -4.56 4.85 -16.07
C VAL A 2 -4.55 6.22 -15.36
N PRO A 3 -4.62 7.37 -16.07
CA PRO A 3 -4.66 8.67 -15.41
C PRO A 3 -5.78 8.72 -14.36
N GLY A 4 -5.42 8.92 -13.09
CA GLY A 4 -6.33 8.86 -11.94
C GLY A 4 -6.14 7.66 -11.00
N MET A 5 -5.22 6.74 -11.30
CA MET A 5 -4.58 5.92 -10.27
C MET A 5 -3.51 6.75 -9.56
N GLN A 6 -3.37 6.61 -8.24
CA GLN A 6 -2.28 7.23 -7.46
C GLN A 6 -0.96 7.05 -8.21
N ALA A 7 -0.45 8.15 -8.74
CA ALA A 7 0.95 8.25 -9.10
C ALA A 7 1.67 8.53 -7.79
N GLU A 8 2.53 7.61 -7.37
CA GLU A 8 3.42 7.83 -6.24
C GLU A 8 4.44 8.89 -6.63
N GLU A 9 4.13 10.14 -6.32
CA GLU A 9 5.13 11.20 -6.21
C GLU A 9 5.36 11.53 -4.73
N GLY A 10 6.61 11.33 -4.31
CA GLY A 10 7.12 11.68 -2.99
C GLY A 10 7.32 10.45 -2.10
N HIS A 11 8.42 10.44 -1.33
CA HIS A 11 8.73 9.45 -0.30
C HIS A 11 7.62 9.38 0.76
N ASN A 12 6.53 8.69 0.44
CA ASN A 12 5.37 8.58 1.29
C ASN A 12 5.17 7.11 1.64
N HIS A 13 5.96 6.68 2.61
CA HIS A 13 5.92 5.36 3.19
C HIS A 13 4.79 5.23 4.22
N GLY A 14 3.58 5.71 3.88
CA GLY A 14 2.39 5.48 4.68
C GLY A 14 1.13 6.11 4.07
N VAL A 15 0.04 6.06 4.84
CA VAL A 15 -1.30 6.47 4.38
C VAL A 15 -1.21 7.91 3.89
N SER A 16 -1.24 8.10 2.57
CA SER A 16 -1.15 9.41 1.92
C SER A 16 -2.51 9.86 1.36
N ASP A 17 -3.51 8.98 1.45
CA ASP A 17 -4.91 9.19 1.09
C ASP A 17 -5.79 8.80 2.27
N PHE A 18 -6.04 9.77 3.14
CA PHE A 18 -6.85 9.65 4.36
C PHE A 18 -7.76 10.87 4.48
N ALA A 19 -8.91 10.72 5.14
CA ALA A 19 -9.76 11.85 5.49
C ALA A 19 -9.28 12.53 6.78
N ASP A 20 -9.61 13.80 6.97
CA ASP A 20 -9.25 14.55 8.18
C ASP A 20 -9.78 13.89 9.47
N SER A 21 -10.90 13.17 9.35
CA SER A 21 -11.54 12.42 10.43
C SER A 21 -10.74 11.20 10.90
N ASP A 22 -9.87 10.68 10.04
CA ASP A 22 -9.13 9.44 10.28
C ASP A 22 -7.92 9.71 11.17
N VAL A 23 -7.39 10.93 11.10
CA VAL A 23 -6.27 11.38 11.90
C VAL A 23 -6.65 11.42 13.38
N LYS A 24 -5.96 10.62 14.19
CA LYS A 24 -6.13 10.57 15.64
C LYS A 24 -4.95 11.24 16.33
N ASN A 25 -5.22 11.78 17.51
CA ASN A 25 -4.18 12.24 18.40
C ASN A 25 -3.24 11.09 18.77
N ARG A 26 -1.96 11.40 18.85
CA ARG A 26 -0.88 10.49 19.21
C ARG A 26 -0.15 10.98 20.45
N SER A 27 0.67 10.12 21.02
CA SER A 27 1.47 10.47 22.21
C SER A 27 2.91 10.02 22.05
N LEU A 28 3.82 10.51 22.90
CA LEU A 28 5.24 10.13 22.83
C LEU A 28 5.48 8.62 22.92
N SER A 29 4.53 7.82 23.42
CA SER A 29 4.65 6.36 23.43
C SER A 29 4.79 5.76 22.04
N ASP A 30 4.20 6.40 21.04
CA ASP A 30 4.22 5.96 19.65
C ASP A 30 5.64 6.03 19.05
N TRP A 31 6.47 6.94 19.55
CA TRP A 31 7.88 7.11 19.16
C TRP A 31 8.88 6.61 20.22
N LYS A 32 8.43 5.87 21.25
CA LYS A 32 9.30 5.40 22.33
C LYS A 32 10.46 4.57 21.78
N GLY A 33 11.69 4.95 22.11
CA GLY A 33 12.88 4.21 21.69
C GLY A 33 14.14 5.07 21.62
N ASP A 34 15.22 4.42 21.19
CA ASP A 34 16.48 5.06 20.83
C ASP A 34 16.58 5.12 19.30
N TRP A 35 16.96 6.27 18.78
CA TRP A 35 16.91 6.59 17.37
C TRP A 35 18.23 7.19 16.90
N GLN A 36 18.69 6.81 15.70
CA GLN A 36 19.91 7.29 15.07
C GLN A 36 19.59 8.02 13.76
N SER A 37 20.32 9.10 13.47
CA SER A 37 20.19 9.80 12.19
C SER A 37 20.72 8.94 11.05
N VAL A 38 20.04 8.97 9.90
CA VAL A 38 20.52 8.32 8.68
C VAL A 38 21.54 9.15 7.90
N TYR A 39 21.74 10.41 8.28
CA TYR A 39 22.64 11.32 7.55
C TYR A 39 24.08 10.81 7.42
N PRO A 40 24.71 10.22 8.47
CA PRO A 40 26.05 9.65 8.33
C PRO A 40 26.14 8.52 7.29
N TYR A 41 25.08 7.71 7.15
CA TYR A 41 25.01 6.63 6.15
C TYR A 41 24.86 7.16 4.72
N LEU A 42 24.31 8.37 4.55
CA LEU A 42 24.33 9.06 3.26
C LEU A 42 25.74 9.60 2.95
N GLU A 43 26.40 10.21 3.94
CA GLU A 43 27.73 10.81 3.78
C GLU A 43 28.82 9.78 3.48
N ASP A 44 28.76 8.61 4.13
CA ASP A 44 29.75 7.55 3.95
C ASP A 44 29.50 6.62 2.74
N GLY A 45 28.38 6.83 2.04
CA GLY A 45 27.99 6.07 0.85
C GLY A 45 27.24 4.76 1.13
N THR A 46 26.92 4.45 2.39
CA THR A 46 26.10 3.27 2.73
C THR A 46 24.75 3.29 2.01
N LEU A 47 24.11 4.46 1.85
CA LEU A 47 22.83 4.61 1.16
C LEU A 47 22.93 4.71 -0.38
N ASP A 48 24.13 4.62 -0.98
CA ASP A 48 24.29 4.70 -2.44
C ASP A 48 23.40 3.69 -3.22
N PRO A 49 23.20 2.43 -2.77
CA PRO A 49 22.29 1.50 -3.44
C PRO A 49 20.83 2.00 -3.52
N VAL A 50 20.36 2.73 -2.50
CA VAL A 50 19.02 3.34 -2.47
C VAL A 50 18.92 4.45 -3.52
N MET A 51 19.96 5.26 -3.67
CA MET A 51 20.00 6.33 -4.69
C MET A 51 20.05 5.75 -6.10
N ALA A 52 20.84 4.70 -6.31
CA ALA A 52 20.92 3.99 -7.58
C ALA A 52 19.56 3.39 -7.97
N LYS A 53 18.83 2.82 -7.00
CA LYS A 53 17.48 2.27 -7.22
C LYS A 53 16.49 3.35 -7.67
N LYS A 54 16.46 4.49 -6.97
CA LYS A 54 15.60 5.64 -7.30
C LYS A 54 15.85 6.19 -8.70
N ALA A 55 17.12 6.22 -9.11
CA ALA A 55 17.54 6.67 -10.44
C ALA A 55 17.01 5.78 -11.58
N GLU A 56 16.60 4.53 -11.32
CA GLU A 56 16.00 3.65 -12.34
C GLU A 56 14.69 4.22 -12.93
N SER A 57 13.98 5.08 -12.19
CA SER A 57 12.78 5.77 -12.68
C SER A 57 13.05 6.69 -13.88
N GLY A 58 14.29 7.18 -14.00
CA GLY A 58 14.71 8.15 -15.02
C GLY A 58 14.33 9.61 -14.72
N GLU A 59 13.79 9.91 -13.54
CA GLU A 59 13.40 11.28 -13.15
C GLU A 59 14.58 12.15 -12.70
N LYS A 60 15.54 11.54 -11.99
CA LYS A 60 16.81 12.15 -11.56
C LYS A 60 17.94 11.15 -11.68
N THR A 61 19.15 11.66 -11.82
CA THR A 61 20.40 10.88 -11.69
C THR A 61 20.64 10.47 -10.23
N GLU A 62 21.50 9.47 -10.03
CA GLU A 62 21.93 9.06 -8.69
C GLU A 62 22.54 10.23 -7.91
N GLU A 63 23.36 11.06 -8.57
CA GLU A 63 23.96 12.25 -7.97
C GLU A 63 22.91 13.30 -7.57
N GLU A 64 21.89 13.52 -8.41
CA GLU A 64 20.80 14.45 -8.11
C GLU A 64 19.92 13.94 -6.95
N TYR A 65 19.68 12.62 -6.84
CA TYR A 65 19.03 12.06 -5.65
C TYR A 65 19.91 12.22 -4.42
N LYS A 66 21.21 11.95 -4.52
CA LYS A 66 22.14 12.14 -3.40
C LYS A 66 22.15 13.57 -2.89
N GLU A 67 22.19 14.58 -3.77
CA GLU A 67 22.11 16.00 -3.39
C GLU A 67 20.74 16.36 -2.76
N TYR A 68 19.65 15.83 -3.32
CA TYR A 68 18.30 16.01 -2.76
C TYR A 68 18.21 15.47 -1.32
N TYR A 69 18.67 14.23 -1.10
CA TYR A 69 18.68 13.60 0.22
C TYR A 69 19.72 14.19 1.16
N GLU A 70 20.81 14.76 0.65
CA GLU A 70 21.79 15.46 1.47
C GLU A 70 21.13 16.66 2.15
N ASN A 71 20.36 17.46 1.40
CA ASN A 71 19.60 18.56 1.98
C ASN A 71 18.50 18.07 2.93
N GLY A 72 17.79 17.01 2.54
CA GLY A 72 16.73 16.41 3.33
C GLY A 72 17.19 15.88 4.69
N TYR A 73 18.21 15.03 4.71
CA TYR A 73 18.64 14.32 5.91
C TYR A 73 19.56 15.12 6.82
N LYS A 74 20.17 16.20 6.33
CA LYS A 74 21.19 16.95 7.05
C LYS A 74 20.76 17.35 8.45
N THR A 75 21.57 16.98 9.43
CA THR A 75 21.33 17.31 10.84
C THR A 75 22.64 17.23 11.63
N ASP A 76 22.74 18.03 12.70
CA ASP A 76 23.79 17.94 13.71
C ASP A 76 23.36 17.13 14.95
N VAL A 77 22.13 16.61 14.94
CA VAL A 77 21.62 15.71 15.96
C VAL A 77 21.87 14.26 15.53
N SER A 78 22.77 13.60 16.24
CA SER A 78 23.20 12.23 15.93
C SER A 78 22.24 11.16 16.47
N GLN A 79 21.66 11.42 17.65
CA GLN A 79 20.83 10.47 18.38
C GLN A 79 19.67 11.19 19.08
N ILE A 80 18.53 10.52 19.12
CA ILE A 80 17.36 10.94 19.89
C ILE A 80 16.90 9.76 20.75
N THR A 81 16.73 9.98 22.05
CA THR A 81 16.10 9.00 22.96
C THR A 81 14.77 9.53 23.44
N ILE A 82 13.71 8.75 23.25
CA ILE A 82 12.33 9.10 23.58
C ILE A 82 11.86 8.20 24.72
N ASP A 83 11.68 8.81 25.89
CA ASP A 83 11.18 8.19 27.10
C ASP A 83 9.74 8.66 27.36
N ALA A 84 8.80 7.85 26.90
CA ALA A 84 7.37 8.11 27.01
C ALA A 84 6.83 8.04 28.44
N GLU A 85 7.49 7.29 29.34
CA GLU A 85 7.06 7.17 30.74
C GLU A 85 7.26 8.49 31.48
N ASN A 86 8.33 9.21 31.13
CA ASN A 86 8.64 10.52 31.69
C ASN A 86 8.23 11.69 30.78
N ASN A 87 7.65 11.41 29.61
CA ASN A 87 7.38 12.39 28.53
C ASN A 87 8.60 13.22 28.15
N THR A 88 9.77 12.59 28.07
CA THR A 88 11.02 13.30 27.79
C THR A 88 11.64 12.88 26.48
N MET A 89 12.26 13.83 25.79
CA MET A 89 13.14 13.58 24.65
C MET A 89 14.54 14.09 24.99
N CYS A 90 15.55 13.30 24.62
CA CYS A 90 16.96 13.63 24.77
C CYS A 90 17.60 13.69 23.39
N PHE A 91 18.21 14.83 23.06
CA PHE A 91 18.85 15.10 21.77
C PHE A 91 20.37 15.16 21.96
N VAL A 92 21.12 14.41 21.16
CA VAL A 92 22.58 14.44 21.15
C VAL A 92 23.06 15.25 19.94
N LYS A 93 23.23 16.56 20.15
CA LYS A 93 23.67 17.52 19.15
C LYS A 93 25.16 17.78 19.29
N ASP A 94 25.94 17.57 18.23
CA ASP A 94 27.41 17.73 18.25
C ASP A 94 28.08 16.97 19.42
N GLY A 95 27.55 15.80 19.78
CA GLY A 95 28.00 14.98 20.90
C GLY A 95 27.58 15.48 22.29
N VAL A 96 26.82 16.58 22.39
CA VAL A 96 26.29 17.13 23.64
C VAL A 96 24.82 16.73 23.79
N ALA A 97 24.52 16.04 24.88
CA ALA A 97 23.16 15.64 25.21
C ALA A 97 22.40 16.79 25.90
N SER A 98 21.14 17.00 25.49
CA SER A 98 20.19 17.91 26.15
C SER A 98 18.83 17.25 26.24
N LYS A 99 18.17 17.38 27.38
CA LYS A 99 16.92 16.69 27.68
C LYS A 99 15.84 17.66 28.15
N ALA A 100 14.62 17.47 27.65
CA ALA A 100 13.45 18.21 28.10
C ALA A 100 12.21 17.32 28.21
N THR A 101 11.25 17.77 29.01
CA THR A 101 9.90 17.18 29.12
C THR A 101 8.97 17.89 28.17
N TYR A 102 8.21 17.14 27.38
CA TYR A 102 7.36 17.66 26.32
C TYR A 102 5.89 17.36 26.56
N ALA A 103 5.04 18.32 26.19
CA ALA A 103 3.60 18.16 26.16
C ALA A 103 3.11 18.12 24.71
N TYR A 104 2.20 17.19 24.42
CA TYR A 104 1.51 17.13 23.14
C TYR A 104 0.62 18.36 22.92
N LYS A 105 0.63 18.91 21.69
CA LYS A 105 -0.08 20.14 21.32
C LYS A 105 -1.06 19.97 20.16
N GLY A 106 -1.22 18.75 19.64
CA GLY A 106 -2.10 18.45 18.52
C GLY A 106 -1.31 18.01 17.29
N TYR A 107 -1.96 18.09 16.14
CA TYR A 107 -1.40 17.75 14.86
C TYR A 107 -1.83 18.75 13.80
N GLN A 108 -1.13 18.75 12.67
CA GLN A 108 -1.54 19.44 11.45
C GLN A 108 -1.46 18.48 10.27
N ILE A 109 -2.47 18.56 9.42
CA ILE A 109 -2.52 17.84 8.14
C ILE A 109 -1.94 18.74 7.06
N TYR A 110 -1.14 18.15 6.18
CA TYR A 110 -0.49 18.80 5.06
C TYR A 110 -0.99 18.16 3.77
N ASP A 111 -1.42 19.00 2.84
CA ASP A 111 -1.73 18.62 1.47
C ASP A 111 -0.54 19.03 0.60
N TYR A 112 0.22 18.07 0.10
CA TYR A 112 1.40 18.33 -0.72
C TYR A 112 0.99 18.56 -2.18
N ALA A 113 1.77 19.35 -2.91
CA ALA A 113 1.46 19.75 -4.29
C ALA A 113 1.37 18.56 -5.27
N ALA A 114 2.02 17.44 -4.95
CA ALA A 114 1.94 16.17 -5.66
C ALA A 114 0.61 15.41 -5.46
N GLY A 115 -0.31 15.94 -4.64
CA GLY A 115 -1.61 15.33 -4.33
C GLY A 115 -1.58 14.36 -3.15
N SER A 116 -0.41 14.13 -2.55
CA SER A 116 -0.26 13.29 -1.38
C SER A 116 -0.48 14.07 -0.08
N ARG A 117 -0.93 13.39 0.98
CA ARG A 117 -1.18 13.99 2.29
C ARG A 117 -0.20 13.47 3.34
N GLY A 118 0.03 14.25 4.39
CA GLY A 118 0.82 13.83 5.54
C GLY A 118 0.39 14.52 6.82
N VAL A 119 0.77 13.96 7.97
CA VAL A 119 0.47 14.53 9.28
C VAL A 119 1.76 14.85 10.01
N ARG A 120 1.79 16.00 10.70
CA ARG A 120 2.84 16.29 11.69
C ARG A 120 2.24 16.44 13.08
N TYR A 121 2.85 15.79 14.07
CA TYR A 121 2.41 15.76 15.47
C TYR A 121 3.28 16.66 16.35
N PHE A 122 2.64 17.54 17.12
CA PHE A 122 3.30 18.68 17.75
C PHE A 122 3.58 18.45 19.23
N PHE A 123 4.81 18.75 19.65
CA PHE A 123 5.28 18.65 21.03
C PHE A 123 6.01 19.92 21.44
N GLU A 124 5.69 20.46 22.61
CA GLU A 124 6.33 21.65 23.18
C GLU A 124 7.01 21.31 24.50
N ALA A 125 8.26 21.76 24.67
CA ALA A 125 8.99 21.63 25.91
C ALA A 125 8.30 22.43 27.03
N THR A 126 8.12 21.78 28.18
CA THR A 126 7.52 22.36 29.39
C THR A 126 8.56 22.64 30.48
N SER A 127 9.67 21.92 30.44
CA SER A 127 10.83 22.07 31.32
C SER A 127 12.00 21.28 30.72
N GLY A 128 13.23 21.56 31.14
CA GLY A 128 14.42 20.85 30.65
C GLY A 128 15.64 21.74 30.50
N ASP A 129 16.64 21.20 29.83
CA ASP A 129 17.89 21.87 29.50
C ASP A 129 17.65 22.95 28.43
N GLU A 130 18.37 24.08 28.50
CA GLU A 130 18.29 25.15 27.49
C GLU A 130 18.75 24.69 26.09
N GLY A 131 19.55 23.62 26.02
CA GLY A 131 20.02 23.04 24.77
C GLY A 131 18.97 22.20 24.03
N ALA A 132 17.89 21.79 24.71
CA ALA A 132 16.86 20.96 24.11
C ALA A 132 15.89 21.83 23.28
N PRO A 133 15.45 21.38 22.09
CA PRO A 133 14.53 22.16 21.25
C PRO A 133 13.21 22.46 21.96
N LYS A 134 12.73 23.70 21.89
CA LYS A 134 11.46 24.08 22.52
C LYS A 134 10.25 23.51 21.80
N TYR A 135 10.28 23.42 20.47
CA TYR A 135 9.20 22.92 19.63
C TYR A 135 9.71 21.76 18.80
N VAL A 136 8.90 20.70 18.71
CA VAL A 136 9.20 19.48 17.96
C VAL A 136 7.95 19.05 17.18
N GLN A 137 8.14 18.65 15.93
CA GLN A 137 7.12 18.03 15.08
C GLN A 137 7.63 16.67 14.57
N PHE A 138 6.85 15.61 14.77
CA PHE A 138 7.12 14.29 14.17
C PHE A 138 6.28 14.07 12.93
N SER A 139 6.86 13.47 11.90
CA SER A 139 6.16 12.92 10.74
C SER A 139 6.71 11.52 10.46
N ASP A 140 5.92 10.49 10.66
CA ASP A 140 6.30 9.08 10.53
C ASP A 140 5.31 8.30 9.66
N HIS A 141 4.57 9.02 8.83
CA HIS A 141 3.51 8.53 7.94
C HIS A 141 2.29 7.87 8.64
N GLY A 142 2.31 7.69 9.96
CA GLY A 142 1.19 7.14 10.73
C GLY A 142 0.16 8.20 11.10
N ILE A 143 -1.12 7.94 10.80
CA ILE A 143 -2.23 8.87 11.09
C ILE A 143 -2.97 8.59 12.42
N ALA A 144 -2.63 7.51 13.11
CA ALA A 144 -3.27 7.07 14.35
C ALA A 144 -2.23 6.43 15.30
N PRO A 145 -2.55 6.21 16.59
CA PRO A 145 -1.66 5.54 17.53
C PRO A 145 -1.09 4.24 16.98
N GLY A 146 0.22 4.07 17.12
CA GLY A 146 0.99 3.06 16.41
C GLY A 146 2.47 3.29 16.62
N LYS A 147 3.24 2.21 16.66
CA LYS A 147 4.69 2.29 16.85
C LYS A 147 5.33 2.82 15.56
N ALA A 148 6.14 3.87 15.64
CA ALA A 148 6.92 4.35 14.51
C ALA A 148 7.99 3.33 14.10
N GLU A 149 8.20 3.18 12.80
CA GLU A 149 9.27 2.37 12.21
C GLU A 149 10.50 3.25 11.95
N HIS A 150 10.29 4.40 11.32
CA HIS A 150 11.20 5.54 11.22
C HIS A 150 10.40 6.83 11.36
N PHE A 151 11.08 7.99 11.42
CA PHE A 151 10.40 9.28 11.35
C PHE A 151 11.28 10.38 10.79
N HIS A 152 10.62 11.42 10.29
CA HIS A 152 11.16 12.74 10.04
C HIS A 152 10.84 13.66 11.22
N ILE A 153 11.81 14.48 11.63
CA ILE A 153 11.63 15.38 12.77
C ILE A 153 12.02 16.81 12.42
N TYR A 154 11.18 17.75 12.86
CA TYR A 154 11.41 19.19 12.74
C TYR A 154 11.49 19.75 14.15
N ALA A 155 12.63 20.33 14.53
CA ALA A 155 12.86 20.77 15.90
C ALA A 155 13.55 22.13 15.94
N GLY A 156 13.10 23.01 16.82
CA GLY A 156 13.66 24.36 16.93
C GLY A 156 13.00 25.20 18.01
N ASN A 157 13.32 26.50 18.02
CA ASN A 157 12.92 27.44 19.07
C ASN A 157 11.99 28.56 18.58
N ASP A 158 11.75 28.65 17.26
CA ASP A 158 11.04 29.77 16.62
C ASP A 158 9.52 29.59 16.55
N GLY A 159 8.99 28.45 17.02
CA GLY A 159 7.56 28.15 17.07
C GLY A 159 7.11 27.10 16.05
N PHE A 160 5.90 26.55 16.25
CA PHE A 160 5.36 25.52 15.34
C PHE A 160 5.16 26.05 13.91
N ASP A 161 4.68 27.28 13.73
CA ASP A 161 4.44 27.85 12.40
C ASP A 161 5.71 27.92 11.55
N ALA A 162 6.86 28.24 12.17
CA ALA A 162 8.15 28.26 11.50
C ALA A 162 8.58 26.84 11.07
N LEU A 163 8.45 25.87 11.97
CA LEU A 163 8.74 24.47 11.66
C LEU A 163 7.80 23.88 10.60
N SER A 164 6.54 24.30 10.59
CA SER A 164 5.53 23.87 9.61
C SER A 164 5.79 24.39 8.19
N GLN A 165 6.60 25.44 8.03
CA GLN A 165 6.99 25.97 6.72
C GLN A 165 8.22 25.26 6.13
N GLU A 166 8.94 24.50 6.95
CA GLU A 166 10.09 23.72 6.50
C GLU A 166 9.63 22.51 5.68
N MET A 167 10.16 22.40 4.47
CA MET A 167 9.80 21.39 3.46
C MET A 167 11.04 20.80 2.77
N GLU A 168 12.21 21.41 2.92
CA GLU A 168 13.43 21.02 2.22
C GLU A 168 14.35 20.19 3.13
N ASN A 169 14.39 20.50 4.43
CA ASN A 169 15.15 19.75 5.43
C ASN A 169 14.21 18.95 6.34
N TRP A 170 14.33 17.62 6.26
CA TRP A 170 13.51 16.63 6.97
C TRP A 170 14.41 15.52 7.55
N PRO A 171 15.20 15.85 8.60
CA PRO A 171 16.08 14.89 9.25
C PRO A 171 15.38 13.59 9.59
N THR A 172 15.96 12.48 9.16
CA THR A 172 15.33 11.15 9.24
C THR A 172 16.05 10.25 10.22
N TYR A 173 15.27 9.54 11.02
CA TYR A 173 15.78 8.69 12.09
C TYR A 173 15.19 7.30 12.02
N TYR A 174 16.08 6.32 12.19
CA TYR A 174 15.75 4.90 12.31
C TYR A 174 16.11 4.39 13.71
N PRO A 175 15.59 3.23 14.15
CA PRO A 175 15.93 2.63 15.43
C PRO A 175 17.45 2.47 15.56
N ALA A 176 18.00 2.86 16.71
CA ALA A 176 19.45 2.88 16.95
C ALA A 176 20.12 1.49 16.94
N ASN A 177 19.33 0.42 16.94
CA ASN A 177 19.81 -0.96 16.85
C ASN A 177 19.86 -1.51 15.42
N MET A 178 19.37 -0.77 14.41
CA MET A 178 19.50 -1.18 13.01
C MET A 178 20.89 -0.84 12.47
N SER A 179 21.47 -1.75 11.71
CA SER A 179 22.67 -1.52 10.92
C SER A 179 22.36 -0.73 9.65
N GLY A 180 23.39 -0.11 9.05
CA GLY A 180 23.24 0.55 7.76
C GLY A 180 22.70 -0.37 6.66
N THR A 181 23.05 -1.66 6.68
CA THR A 181 22.51 -2.65 5.72
C THR A 181 21.04 -2.92 5.95
N GLU A 182 20.58 -3.09 7.19
CA GLU A 182 19.15 -3.26 7.49
C GLU A 182 18.34 -2.01 7.12
N ILE A 183 18.91 -0.81 7.27
CA ILE A 183 18.27 0.44 6.81
C ILE A 183 18.17 0.50 5.29
N VAL A 184 19.21 0.07 4.56
CA VAL A 184 19.19 -0.02 3.10
C VAL A 184 18.16 -1.03 2.62
N GLU A 185 18.11 -2.21 3.24
CA GLU A 185 17.12 -3.25 2.92
C GLU A 185 15.69 -2.74 3.14
N ASP A 186 15.40 -2.11 4.28
CA ASP A 186 14.11 -1.46 4.55
C ASP A 186 13.77 -0.42 3.47
N MET A 187 14.67 0.55 3.22
CA MET A 187 14.44 1.59 2.21
C MET A 187 14.23 1.05 0.78
N LEU A 188 14.80 -0.12 0.45
CA LEU A 188 14.64 -0.76 -0.85
C LEU A 188 13.39 -1.65 -0.93
N GLU A 189 13.04 -2.38 0.14
CA GLU A 189 11.79 -3.14 0.22
C GLU A 189 10.57 -2.22 0.07
N HIS A 190 10.65 -1.01 0.62
CA HIS A 190 9.62 0.02 0.45
C HIS A 190 9.64 0.74 -0.92
N GLU A 191 10.58 0.40 -1.81
CA GLU A 191 10.57 0.77 -3.24
C GLU A 191 10.34 -0.44 -4.17
N GLU A 192 10.25 -1.64 -3.62
CA GLU A 192 9.90 -2.79 -4.42
C GLU A 192 8.44 -2.68 -4.83
N LYS A 193 8.23 -2.79 -6.13
CA LYS A 193 6.91 -2.87 -6.76
C LYS A 193 6.12 -3.97 -6.06
N GLU A 194 5.14 -3.62 -5.23
CA GLU A 194 4.24 -4.61 -4.64
C GLU A 194 3.58 -5.38 -5.79
N TYR A 195 3.97 -6.64 -5.96
CA TYR A 195 3.46 -7.48 -7.02
C TYR A 195 2.11 -8.02 -6.56
N ASP A 196 1.07 -7.81 -7.38
CA ASP A 196 -0.22 -8.43 -7.15
C ASP A 196 -0.04 -9.97 -7.08
N GLU A 197 -0.36 -10.54 -5.93
CA GLU A 197 -0.15 -11.94 -5.61
C GLU A 197 -1.21 -12.88 -6.21
N HIS A 198 -2.33 -12.33 -6.72
CA HIS A 198 -3.51 -13.07 -7.16
C HIS A 198 -3.36 -13.69 -8.55
N VAL A 199 -2.15 -14.19 -8.86
CA VAL A 199 -1.77 -14.75 -10.15
C VAL A 199 -2.68 -15.90 -10.58
N TRP A 200 -3.26 -16.63 -9.61
CA TRP A 200 -4.12 -17.80 -9.88
C TRP A 200 -5.48 -17.45 -10.48
N LEU A 201 -5.92 -16.18 -10.40
CA LEU A 201 -7.17 -15.73 -11.01
C LEU A 201 -7.07 -15.50 -12.52
N SER A 202 -5.88 -15.67 -13.10
CA SER A 202 -5.69 -15.86 -14.54
C SER A 202 -5.66 -17.35 -14.90
N LEU A 203 -6.49 -17.75 -15.86
CA LEU A 203 -6.49 -19.12 -16.38
C LEU A 203 -5.18 -19.45 -17.12
N ARG A 204 -4.55 -18.45 -17.74
CA ARG A 204 -3.26 -18.60 -18.44
C ARG A 204 -2.11 -18.77 -17.46
N ASN A 205 -2.13 -18.03 -16.35
CA ASN A 205 -1.19 -18.24 -15.25
C ASN A 205 -1.44 -19.60 -14.58
N ALA A 206 -2.69 -20.02 -14.36
CA ALA A 206 -2.99 -21.33 -13.79
C ALA A 206 -2.41 -22.48 -14.65
N GLN A 207 -2.50 -22.39 -15.98
CA GLN A 207 -1.82 -23.35 -16.87
C GLN A 207 -0.30 -23.37 -16.65
N THR A 208 0.31 -22.19 -16.56
CA THR A 208 1.76 -22.04 -16.28
C THR A 208 2.14 -22.69 -14.96
N LEU A 209 1.36 -22.46 -13.91
CA LEU A 209 1.57 -23.06 -12.59
C LEU A 209 1.41 -24.58 -12.62
N CYS A 210 0.36 -25.10 -13.28
CA CYS A 210 0.16 -26.54 -13.44
C CYS A 210 1.32 -27.22 -14.16
N ASN A 211 1.85 -26.60 -15.23
CA ASN A 211 3.02 -27.11 -15.95
C ASN A 211 4.23 -27.22 -15.03
N ALA A 212 4.54 -26.15 -14.27
CA ALA A 212 5.68 -26.14 -13.35
C ALA A 212 5.53 -27.18 -12.21
N ILE A 213 4.32 -27.36 -11.68
CA ILE A 213 4.03 -28.38 -10.66
C ILE A 213 4.24 -29.78 -11.23
N ALA A 214 3.71 -30.06 -12.42
CA ALA A 214 3.88 -31.36 -13.07
C ALA A 214 5.35 -31.66 -13.36
N GLU A 215 6.11 -30.72 -13.94
CA GLU A 215 7.55 -30.87 -14.18
C GLU A 215 8.33 -31.18 -12.89
N SER A 216 7.95 -30.51 -11.79
CA SER A 216 8.53 -30.76 -10.47
C SER A 216 8.19 -32.17 -9.96
N LEU A 217 6.93 -32.59 -10.09
CA LEU A 217 6.47 -33.93 -9.70
C LEU A 217 7.17 -35.04 -10.51
N GLU A 218 7.32 -34.86 -11.82
CA GLU A 218 8.03 -35.79 -12.70
C GLU A 218 9.52 -35.92 -12.34
N THR A 219 10.11 -34.85 -11.79
CA THR A 219 11.50 -34.84 -11.34
C THR A 219 11.69 -35.60 -10.02
N VAL A 220 10.78 -35.41 -9.06
CA VAL A 220 10.87 -36.06 -7.73
C VAL A 220 10.32 -37.49 -7.72
N ASP A 221 9.40 -37.83 -8.62
CA ASP A 221 8.83 -39.18 -8.78
C ASP A 221 8.82 -39.64 -10.26
N PRO A 222 9.99 -40.00 -10.81
CA PRO A 222 10.10 -40.39 -12.22
C PRO A 222 9.33 -41.66 -12.60
N ALA A 223 9.01 -42.52 -11.63
CA ALA A 223 8.28 -43.76 -11.88
C ALA A 223 6.83 -43.52 -12.30
N HIS A 224 6.24 -42.37 -11.93
CA HIS A 224 4.87 -41.98 -12.26
C HIS A 224 4.80 -40.85 -13.29
N LYS A 225 5.91 -40.54 -13.96
CA LYS A 225 6.03 -39.45 -14.93
C LYS A 225 4.89 -39.42 -15.96
N ASP A 226 4.61 -40.55 -16.60
CA ASP A 226 3.57 -40.64 -17.64
C ASP A 226 2.16 -40.32 -17.10
N VAL A 227 1.91 -40.59 -15.81
CA VAL A 227 0.64 -40.27 -15.16
C VAL A 227 0.51 -38.76 -14.93
N TYR A 228 1.58 -38.10 -14.47
CA TYR A 228 1.58 -36.64 -14.31
C TYR A 228 1.41 -35.92 -15.64
N ALA A 229 2.13 -36.34 -16.68
CA ALA A 229 2.03 -35.78 -18.03
C ALA A 229 0.60 -35.90 -18.59
N ALA A 230 -0.01 -37.10 -18.51
CA ALA A 230 -1.37 -37.32 -19.00
C ALA A 230 -2.43 -36.51 -18.22
N ASN A 231 -2.26 -36.39 -16.89
CA ASN A 231 -3.16 -35.58 -16.07
C ASN A 231 -3.02 -34.09 -16.37
N LEU A 232 -1.79 -33.60 -16.57
CA LEU A 232 -1.50 -32.22 -16.95
C LEU A 232 -2.15 -31.88 -18.30
N GLU A 233 -1.95 -32.72 -19.32
CA GLU A 233 -2.55 -32.53 -20.64
C GLU A 233 -4.08 -32.40 -20.54
N SER A 234 -4.72 -33.35 -19.84
CA SER A 234 -6.18 -33.31 -19.64
C SER A 234 -6.66 -32.07 -18.86
N TYR A 235 -5.87 -31.57 -17.91
CA TYR A 235 -6.24 -30.39 -17.13
C TYR A 235 -6.03 -29.09 -17.93
N ASN A 236 -4.95 -29.00 -18.71
CA ASN A 236 -4.66 -27.86 -19.59
C ASN A 236 -5.71 -27.70 -20.69
N GLU A 237 -6.27 -28.81 -21.22
CA GLU A 237 -7.41 -28.77 -22.15
C GLU A 237 -8.63 -28.09 -21.51
N LYS A 238 -8.94 -28.41 -20.25
CA LYS A 238 -10.07 -27.80 -19.51
C LYS A 238 -9.83 -26.32 -19.26
N LEU A 239 -8.62 -25.95 -18.82
CA LEU A 239 -8.25 -24.55 -18.61
C LEU A 239 -8.31 -23.75 -19.92
N SER A 240 -7.82 -24.30 -21.03
CA SER A 240 -7.85 -23.65 -22.35
C SER A 240 -9.29 -23.46 -22.84
N ALA A 241 -10.14 -24.47 -22.64
CA ALA A 241 -11.55 -24.38 -23.01
C ALA A 241 -12.30 -23.32 -22.19
N LEU A 242 -11.92 -23.11 -20.92
CA LEU A 242 -12.52 -22.07 -20.08
C LEU A 242 -11.96 -20.68 -20.43
N ASP A 243 -10.66 -20.54 -20.70
CA ASP A 243 -10.03 -19.29 -21.17
C ASP A 243 -10.69 -18.79 -22.46
N ALA A 244 -10.93 -19.69 -23.42
CA ALA A 244 -11.66 -19.36 -24.64
C ALA A 244 -13.08 -18.83 -24.36
N GLN A 245 -13.80 -19.41 -23.39
CA GLN A 245 -15.13 -18.94 -23.02
C GLN A 245 -15.12 -17.56 -22.34
N TYR A 246 -14.10 -17.26 -21.55
CA TYR A 246 -13.88 -15.91 -21.02
C TYR A 246 -13.60 -14.92 -22.16
N GLN A 247 -12.71 -15.27 -23.09
CA GLN A 247 -12.36 -14.44 -24.24
C GLN A 247 -13.59 -14.13 -25.11
N ASP A 248 -14.42 -15.14 -25.39
CA ASP A 248 -15.66 -14.98 -26.17
C ASP A 248 -16.68 -14.11 -25.42
N THR A 249 -16.87 -14.36 -24.12
CA THR A 249 -17.77 -13.56 -23.27
C THR A 249 -17.37 -12.09 -23.24
N VAL A 250 -16.07 -11.82 -23.10
CA VAL A 250 -15.56 -10.46 -23.12
C VAL A 250 -15.69 -9.89 -24.54
N ALA A 251 -15.38 -10.62 -25.61
CA ALA A 251 -15.48 -10.12 -26.99
C ALA A 251 -16.89 -9.60 -27.33
N ASP A 252 -17.92 -10.35 -26.95
CA ASP A 252 -19.34 -10.04 -27.20
C ASP A 252 -19.92 -8.96 -26.27
N ALA A 253 -19.18 -8.57 -25.23
CA ALA A 253 -19.67 -7.63 -24.22
C ALA A 253 -19.87 -6.20 -24.75
N SER A 254 -20.97 -5.58 -24.31
CA SER A 254 -21.27 -4.16 -24.59
C SER A 254 -20.57 -3.20 -23.62
N GLN A 255 -20.28 -3.69 -22.41
CA GLN A 255 -19.49 -3.03 -21.38
C GLN A 255 -18.12 -3.70 -21.26
N LYS A 256 -17.06 -2.91 -21.02
CA LYS A 256 -15.68 -3.43 -20.85
C LYS A 256 -15.08 -3.02 -19.50
N THR A 257 -15.88 -2.46 -18.61
CA THR A 257 -15.44 -1.94 -17.31
C THR A 257 -16.18 -2.63 -16.19
N LEU A 258 -15.43 -3.12 -15.20
CA LEU A 258 -15.95 -3.61 -13.94
C LEU A 258 -15.71 -2.57 -12.84
N LEU A 259 -16.62 -2.47 -11.86
CA LEU A 259 -16.41 -1.61 -10.70
C LEU A 259 -16.61 -2.43 -9.42
N PHE A 260 -15.58 -2.49 -8.60
CA PHE A 260 -15.58 -3.22 -7.33
C PHE A 260 -15.81 -2.25 -6.16
N GLY A 261 -16.90 -2.45 -5.43
CA GLY A 261 -17.14 -1.81 -4.14
C GLY A 261 -16.47 -2.57 -2.99
N ASP A 262 -15.27 -3.09 -3.25
CA ASP A 262 -14.52 -4.00 -2.39
C ASP A 262 -13.04 -4.01 -2.84
N ARG A 263 -12.21 -4.89 -2.25
CA ARG A 263 -10.85 -5.21 -2.72
C ARG A 263 -10.89 -5.79 -4.14
N PHE A 264 -9.75 -5.72 -4.83
CA PHE A 264 -9.65 -6.13 -6.23
C PHE A 264 -8.51 -7.14 -6.47
N PRO A 265 -8.77 -8.45 -6.30
CA PRO A 265 -7.80 -9.51 -6.58
C PRO A 265 -7.78 -9.94 -8.05
N PHE A 266 -8.60 -9.36 -8.93
CA PHE A 266 -8.81 -9.86 -10.29
C PHE A 266 -7.92 -9.21 -11.35
N ARG A 267 -6.76 -8.65 -10.97
CA ARG A 267 -5.89 -7.89 -11.86
C ARG A 267 -5.43 -8.67 -13.09
N TYR A 268 -4.91 -9.88 -12.90
CA TYR A 268 -4.44 -10.71 -14.01
C TYR A 268 -5.58 -11.12 -14.95
N MET A 269 -6.79 -11.35 -14.40
CA MET A 269 -7.97 -11.66 -15.19
C MET A 269 -8.36 -10.50 -16.10
N VAL A 270 -8.43 -9.27 -15.56
CA VAL A 270 -8.77 -8.11 -16.39
C VAL A 270 -7.69 -7.79 -17.41
N ASP A 271 -6.42 -7.97 -17.07
CA ASP A 271 -5.31 -7.78 -18.01
C ASP A 271 -5.33 -8.82 -19.15
N ASP A 272 -5.61 -10.09 -18.85
CA ASP A 272 -5.68 -11.18 -19.84
C ASP A 272 -6.70 -10.94 -20.95
N TYR A 273 -7.83 -10.32 -20.58
CA TYR A 273 -8.97 -10.10 -21.49
C TYR A 273 -9.17 -8.63 -21.89
N GLY A 274 -8.28 -7.72 -21.45
CA GLY A 274 -8.33 -6.30 -21.81
C GLY A 274 -9.54 -5.55 -21.25
N LEU A 275 -9.97 -5.91 -20.04
CA LEU A 275 -11.02 -5.21 -19.30
C LEU A 275 -10.44 -4.02 -18.52
N ASN A 276 -11.24 -2.97 -18.34
CA ASN A 276 -10.94 -1.89 -17.43
C ASN A 276 -11.57 -2.16 -16.06
N TYR A 277 -11.02 -1.58 -15.00
CA TYR A 277 -11.62 -1.69 -13.68
C TYR A 277 -11.47 -0.42 -12.85
N TYR A 278 -12.37 -0.25 -11.89
CA TYR A 278 -12.26 0.65 -10.75
C TYR A 278 -12.52 -0.14 -9.47
N ALA A 279 -11.83 0.17 -8.39
CA ALA A 279 -11.99 -0.52 -7.11
C ALA A 279 -11.95 0.47 -5.94
N ALA A 280 -12.58 0.10 -4.83
CA ALA A 280 -12.56 0.90 -3.60
C ALA A 280 -11.23 0.85 -2.86
N PHE A 281 -10.44 -0.21 -3.09
CA PHE A 281 -9.13 -0.41 -2.46
C PHE A 281 -8.10 -0.85 -3.50
N ALA A 282 -6.84 -0.47 -3.28
CA ALA A 282 -5.71 -1.06 -3.99
C ALA A 282 -5.57 -2.56 -3.64
N GLY A 283 -5.01 -3.35 -4.56
CA GLY A 283 -5.08 -4.83 -4.58
C GLY A 283 -4.63 -5.56 -3.31
N CYS A 284 -3.74 -4.97 -2.52
CA CYS A 284 -3.18 -5.56 -1.30
C CYS A 284 -3.57 -4.81 0.00
N SER A 285 -4.47 -3.82 -0.07
CA SER A 285 -4.78 -2.99 1.09
C SER A 285 -5.49 -3.79 2.20
N ALA A 286 -4.95 -3.70 3.43
CA ALA A 286 -5.58 -4.23 4.64
C ALA A 286 -6.79 -3.38 5.13
N GLU A 287 -7.06 -2.24 4.47
CA GLU A 287 -8.13 -1.32 4.84
C GLU A 287 -9.51 -1.96 4.74
N SER A 288 -10.40 -1.57 5.65
CA SER A 288 -11.77 -2.09 5.76
C SER A 288 -12.84 -1.03 5.49
N GLU A 289 -12.47 0.24 5.31
CA GLU A 289 -13.40 1.34 5.08
C GLU A 289 -12.94 2.19 3.89
N ALA A 290 -13.83 2.44 2.92
CA ALA A 290 -13.54 3.33 1.79
C ALA A 290 -13.89 4.77 2.17
N SER A 291 -13.01 5.73 1.82
CA SER A 291 -13.26 7.16 2.07
C SER A 291 -14.52 7.66 1.36
N PHE A 292 -15.14 8.72 1.89
CA PHE A 292 -16.33 9.32 1.27
C PHE A 292 -16.05 9.82 -0.15
N GLU A 293 -14.83 10.34 -0.38
CA GLU A 293 -14.31 10.77 -1.67
C GLU A 293 -14.26 9.59 -2.65
N THR A 294 -13.74 8.44 -2.21
CA THR A 294 -13.70 7.20 -3.00
C THR A 294 -15.11 6.74 -3.36
N ILE A 295 -16.02 6.69 -2.38
CA ILE A 295 -17.42 6.32 -2.62
C ILE A 295 -18.08 7.28 -3.61
N SER A 296 -17.86 8.59 -3.47
CA SER A 296 -18.41 9.61 -4.38
C SER A 296 -17.82 9.48 -5.79
N PHE A 297 -16.52 9.23 -5.91
CA PHE A 297 -15.83 8.99 -7.17
C PHE A 297 -16.37 7.74 -7.87
N LEU A 298 -16.47 6.62 -7.16
CA LEU A 298 -16.98 5.37 -7.70
C LEU A 298 -18.45 5.50 -8.10
N ALA A 299 -19.29 6.14 -7.30
CA ALA A 299 -20.68 6.40 -7.65
C ALA A 299 -20.81 7.26 -8.93
N LYS A 300 -19.97 8.29 -9.08
CA LYS A 300 -19.90 9.08 -10.33
C LYS A 300 -19.44 8.23 -11.51
N LYS A 301 -18.50 7.31 -11.32
CA LYS A 301 -18.05 6.40 -12.39
C LYS A 301 -19.12 5.41 -12.80
N VAL A 302 -19.89 4.87 -11.84
CA VAL A 302 -21.08 4.07 -12.12
C VAL A 302 -22.06 4.86 -13.00
N ASP A 303 -22.38 6.09 -12.64
CA ASP A 303 -23.29 6.95 -13.41
C ASP A 303 -22.73 7.35 -14.78
N GLU A 304 -21.45 7.71 -14.86
CA GLU A 304 -20.76 8.16 -16.09
C GLU A 304 -20.71 7.05 -17.14
N LEU A 305 -20.41 5.83 -16.69
CA LEU A 305 -20.25 4.66 -17.56
C LEU A 305 -21.54 3.86 -17.73
N GLY A 306 -22.61 4.24 -17.03
CA GLY A 306 -23.89 3.54 -17.05
C GLY A 306 -23.79 2.08 -16.56
N LEU A 307 -22.96 1.84 -15.54
CA LEU A 307 -22.76 0.49 -15.00
C LEU A 307 -24.04 0.02 -14.29
N LYS A 308 -24.50 -1.18 -14.62
CA LYS A 308 -25.68 -1.80 -13.99
C LYS A 308 -25.34 -2.57 -12.73
N ASN A 309 -24.07 -2.87 -12.52
CA ASN A 309 -23.59 -3.78 -11.48
C ASN A 309 -22.45 -3.15 -10.69
N ILE A 310 -22.39 -3.46 -9.40
CA ILE A 310 -21.25 -3.17 -8.51
C ILE A 310 -20.77 -4.52 -7.97
N MET A 311 -19.49 -4.80 -8.16
CA MET A 311 -18.89 -6.09 -7.83
C MET A 311 -18.36 -6.09 -6.38
N THR A 312 -18.40 -7.25 -5.73
CA THR A 312 -17.72 -7.55 -4.46
C THR A 312 -17.01 -8.89 -4.52
N ILE A 313 -16.27 -9.25 -3.48
CA ILE A 313 -15.67 -10.58 -3.34
C ILE A 313 -16.46 -11.47 -2.38
N GLU A 314 -16.07 -12.74 -2.25
CA GLU A 314 -16.65 -13.68 -1.30
C GLU A 314 -16.53 -13.17 0.15
N ASN A 315 -17.51 -13.49 1.00
CA ASN A 315 -17.60 -13.06 2.40
C ASN A 315 -17.66 -11.53 2.65
N SER A 316 -17.84 -10.73 1.60
CA SER A 316 -18.07 -9.28 1.72
C SER A 316 -19.33 -8.96 2.54
N ASP A 317 -19.25 -7.95 3.40
CA ASP A 317 -20.44 -7.41 4.09
C ASP A 317 -21.28 -6.46 3.21
N GLN A 318 -20.79 -6.19 1.99
CA GLN A 318 -21.40 -5.37 0.94
C GLN A 318 -21.70 -3.92 1.32
N LYS A 319 -21.27 -3.42 2.48
CA LYS A 319 -21.64 -2.05 2.92
C LYS A 319 -21.10 -0.97 1.99
N ILE A 320 -19.87 -1.14 1.51
CA ILE A 320 -19.25 -0.18 0.59
C ILE A 320 -19.98 -0.18 -0.75
N ALA A 321 -20.21 -1.35 -1.33
CA ALA A 321 -21.00 -1.49 -2.56
C ALA A 321 -22.41 -0.88 -2.43
N GLN A 322 -23.09 -1.11 -1.30
CA GLN A 322 -24.39 -0.49 -1.00
C GLN A 322 -24.29 1.03 -0.91
N THR A 323 -23.26 1.55 -0.26
CA THR A 323 -23.07 3.00 -0.10
C THR A 323 -22.74 3.66 -1.45
N ILE A 324 -21.95 3.02 -2.31
CA ILE A 324 -21.70 3.47 -3.68
C ILE A 324 -23.03 3.53 -4.44
N ARG A 325 -23.81 2.44 -4.44
CA ARG A 325 -25.12 2.38 -5.09
C ARG A 325 -26.04 3.50 -4.62
N ASP A 326 -26.13 3.73 -3.32
CA ASP A 326 -27.03 4.72 -2.72
C ASP A 326 -26.65 6.17 -3.08
N ASN A 327 -25.41 6.39 -3.52
CA ASN A 327 -24.88 7.67 -4.00
C ASN A 327 -24.89 7.82 -5.53
N THR A 328 -25.32 6.81 -6.28
CA THR A 328 -25.59 6.94 -7.73
C THR A 328 -26.90 7.69 -7.97
N LYS A 329 -27.14 8.11 -9.22
CA LYS A 329 -28.40 8.78 -9.62
C LYS A 329 -29.60 7.84 -9.53
N ASP A 330 -29.46 6.64 -10.07
CA ASP A 330 -30.58 5.70 -10.27
C ASP A 330 -30.77 4.73 -9.09
N LYS A 331 -29.70 4.47 -8.31
CA LYS A 331 -29.71 3.66 -7.08
C LYS A 331 -30.27 2.25 -7.25
N ASN A 332 -30.17 1.71 -8.45
CA ASN A 332 -30.78 0.45 -8.86
C ASN A 332 -29.76 -0.56 -9.37
N GLN A 333 -28.47 -0.32 -9.13
CA GLN A 333 -27.42 -1.26 -9.51
C GLN A 333 -27.52 -2.54 -8.69
N GLU A 334 -27.37 -3.68 -9.35
CA GLU A 334 -27.28 -4.97 -8.70
C GLU A 334 -25.88 -5.14 -8.08
N ILE A 335 -25.80 -5.84 -6.95
CA ILE A 335 -24.52 -6.16 -6.31
C ILE A 335 -24.21 -7.62 -6.62
N LEU A 336 -23.14 -7.85 -7.38
CA LEU A 336 -22.70 -9.18 -7.80
C LEU A 336 -21.40 -9.55 -7.07
N SER A 337 -21.21 -10.83 -6.77
CA SER A 337 -20.00 -11.32 -6.08
C SER A 337 -19.22 -12.26 -6.99
N MET A 338 -17.91 -12.03 -7.09
CA MET A 338 -16.95 -12.94 -7.73
C MET A 338 -16.05 -13.54 -6.67
N ASP A 339 -15.78 -14.84 -6.76
CA ASP A 339 -14.99 -15.58 -5.78
C ASP A 339 -13.49 -15.49 -6.13
N SER A 340 -12.71 -14.89 -5.24
CA SER A 340 -11.27 -14.72 -5.36
C SER A 340 -10.47 -15.97 -4.97
N MET A 341 -11.14 -16.98 -4.42
CA MET A 341 -10.57 -18.22 -3.87
C MET A 341 -9.63 -18.02 -2.67
N GLN A 342 -9.67 -16.85 -2.03
CA GLN A 342 -8.88 -16.60 -0.82
C GLN A 342 -9.44 -17.36 0.40
N SER A 343 -10.74 -17.70 0.38
CA SER A 343 -11.43 -18.29 1.53
C SER A 343 -12.27 -19.52 1.18
N THR A 344 -11.65 -20.55 0.57
CA THR A 344 -12.30 -21.86 0.37
C THR A 344 -12.26 -22.72 1.63
N THR A 345 -13.42 -23.20 2.10
CA THR A 345 -13.53 -24.01 3.32
C THR A 345 -13.47 -25.52 3.04
N SER A 346 -13.24 -26.32 4.09
CA SER A 346 -13.32 -27.79 3.98
C SER A 346 -14.71 -28.29 3.60
N ASP A 347 -15.78 -27.54 3.93
CA ASP A 347 -17.14 -27.93 3.57
C ASP A 347 -17.43 -27.63 2.10
N ASP A 348 -16.87 -26.53 1.55
CA ASP A 348 -16.92 -26.25 0.11
C ASP A 348 -16.26 -27.39 -0.69
N VAL A 349 -15.08 -27.83 -0.26
CA VAL A 349 -14.38 -28.95 -0.90
C VAL A 349 -15.21 -30.24 -0.83
N LYS A 350 -15.84 -30.55 0.31
CA LYS A 350 -16.74 -31.72 0.43
C LYS A 350 -17.96 -31.62 -0.49
N ASN A 351 -18.43 -30.41 -0.74
CA ASN A 351 -19.55 -30.13 -1.64
C ASN A 351 -19.13 -30.11 -3.13
N GLY A 352 -17.85 -30.36 -3.43
CA GLY A 352 -17.34 -30.53 -4.78
C GLY A 352 -16.73 -29.25 -5.38
N THR A 353 -16.47 -28.22 -4.57
CA THR A 353 -15.77 -27.02 -5.03
C THR A 353 -14.37 -27.37 -5.52
N THR A 354 -14.05 -26.94 -6.73
CA THR A 354 -12.74 -27.06 -7.37
C THR A 354 -12.36 -25.71 -7.96
N TYR A 355 -11.08 -25.52 -8.29
CA TYR A 355 -10.63 -24.34 -9.03
C TYR A 355 -11.46 -24.11 -10.30
N LEU A 356 -11.69 -25.15 -11.11
CA LEU A 356 -12.46 -25.03 -12.34
C LEU A 356 -13.91 -24.61 -12.08
N SER A 357 -14.57 -25.20 -11.08
CA SER A 357 -15.96 -24.83 -10.79
C SER A 357 -16.08 -23.39 -10.32
N VAL A 358 -15.12 -22.89 -9.53
CA VAL A 358 -15.10 -21.49 -9.11
C VAL A 358 -14.88 -20.55 -10.30
N MET A 359 -13.93 -20.88 -11.18
CA MET A 359 -13.70 -20.08 -12.39
C MET A 359 -14.88 -20.14 -13.37
N GLU A 360 -15.59 -21.26 -13.46
CA GLU A 360 -16.84 -21.39 -14.23
C GLU A 360 -17.97 -20.54 -13.64
N ASP A 361 -18.08 -20.47 -12.31
CA ASP A 361 -19.06 -19.63 -11.62
C ASP A 361 -18.72 -18.14 -11.78
N ASN A 362 -17.44 -17.78 -11.65
CA ASN A 362 -16.95 -16.44 -11.94
C ASN A 362 -17.23 -16.00 -13.37
N LEU A 363 -17.14 -16.90 -14.36
CA LEU A 363 -17.52 -16.60 -15.74
C LEU A 363 -19.00 -16.24 -15.89
N LYS A 364 -19.89 -16.93 -15.15
CA LYS A 364 -21.33 -16.63 -15.18
C LYS A 364 -21.58 -15.22 -14.65
N VAL A 365 -20.93 -14.87 -13.54
CA VAL A 365 -21.02 -13.54 -12.94
C VAL A 365 -20.44 -12.48 -13.88
N LEU A 366 -19.27 -12.74 -14.47
CA LEU A 366 -18.64 -11.83 -15.44
C LEU A 366 -19.56 -11.58 -16.64
N LYS A 367 -20.19 -12.64 -17.17
CA LYS A 367 -21.13 -12.54 -18.28
C LYS A 367 -22.35 -11.67 -17.95
N GLU A 368 -22.85 -11.72 -16.71
CA GLU A 368 -23.92 -10.86 -16.23
C GLU A 368 -23.43 -9.40 -16.06
N ALA A 369 -22.22 -9.23 -15.52
CA ALA A 369 -21.62 -7.92 -15.27
C ALA A 369 -21.39 -7.11 -16.56
N LEU A 370 -21.07 -7.79 -17.67
CA LEU A 370 -20.64 -7.18 -18.92
C LEU A 370 -21.77 -6.97 -19.97
N GLN A 371 -23.02 -7.33 -19.66
CA GLN A 371 -24.21 -7.14 -20.50
C GLN A 371 -24.95 -5.82 -20.23
#